data_AF-A0A401IDW4-F1
#
_entry.id   AF-A0A401IDW4-F1
#
_cell.length_a   1.000
_cell.length_b   1.000
_cell.length_c   1.000
_cell.angle_alpha   90.00
_cell.angle_beta   90.00
_cell.angle_gamma   90.00
#
_symmetry.space_group_name_H-M   'P 1'
#
loop_
_entity.id
_entity.type
_entity.pdbx_description
1 polymer ?
#
loop_
_entity_poly.entity_id
_entity_poly.type
_entity_poly.pdbx_seq_one_letter_code
_entity_poly.pdbx_strand_id
1 'polypeptide(L)' 'MPEVIKIPIELTRFQLPVAVQDRLHCLLNQQDQGNILSRSEQQEAEGLVELAEFLSLLHLHSQRVMKQE' A
#
# COMPACT_ATOMS: atom_id res chain seq x y z
N MET A 1 27.45 1.13 -6.71
CA MET A 1 27.16 1.17 -5.26
C MET A 1 25.67 1.40 -5.12
N PRO A 2 24.92 0.63 -4.31
CA PRO A 2 23.50 0.89 -4.15
C PRO A 2 23.31 2.27 -3.49
N GLU A 3 22.41 3.07 -4.06
CA GLU A 3 22.06 4.38 -3.54
C GLU A 3 21.19 4.17 -2.30
N VAL A 4 21.70 4.53 -1.12
CA VAL A 4 20.97 4.37 0.15
C VAL A 4 19.99 5.53 0.30
N ILE A 5 18.72 5.27 0.03
CA ILE A 5 17.65 6.24 0.28
C ILE A 5 17.39 6.28 1.79
N LYS A 6 17.66 7.42 2.43
CA LYS A 6 17.26 7.66 3.82
C LYS A 6 15.78 8.00 3.85
N ILE A 7 14.98 7.14 4.47
CA ILE A 7 13.53 7.37 4.62
C ILE A 7 13.31 8.12 5.94
N PRO A 8 12.73 9.33 5.94
CA PRO A 8 12.32 10.02 7.16
C PRO A 8 11.35 9.17 7.99
N ILE A 9 11.53 9.16 9.31
CA ILE A 9 10.70 8.37 10.24
C ILE A 9 9.23 8.80 10.17
N GLU A 10 8.97 10.05 9.79
CA GLU A 10 7.62 10.59 9.64
C GLU A 10 6.84 9.92 8.51
N LEU A 11 7.54 9.51 7.43
CA LEU A 11 6.92 8.81 6.30
C LEU A 11 6.44 7.41 6.67
N THR A 12 6.95 6.82 7.75
CA THR A 12 6.60 5.46 8.15
C THR A 12 5.27 5.39 8.92
N ARG A 13 4.75 6.56 9.28
CA ARG A 13 3.40 6.77 9.81
C ARG A 13 2.38 6.98 8.70
N PHE A 14 2.82 7.11 7.45
CA PHE A 14 1.92 7.28 6.33
C PHE A 14 1.14 5.99 6.11
N GLN A 15 -0.17 6.08 6.28
CA GLN A 15 -1.10 5.00 6.00
C GLN A 15 -1.89 5.33 4.74
N LEU A 16 -2.45 4.30 4.12
CA LEU A 16 -3.37 4.49 3.00
C LEU A 16 -4.56 5.33 3.50
N PRO A 17 -4.90 6.47 2.87
CA PRO A 17 -6.04 7.27 3.30
C PRO A 17 -7.33 6.45 3.28
N VAL A 18 -8.22 6.67 4.25
CA VAL A 18 -9.45 5.87 4.44
C VAL A 18 -10.25 5.71 3.14
N ALA A 19 -10.50 6.81 2.41
CA ALA A 19 -11.26 6.75 1.17
C ALA A 19 -10.58 5.91 0.07
N VAL A 20 -9.24 5.88 0.06
CA VAL A 20 -8.44 5.09 -0.89
C VAL A 20 -8.48 3.60 -0.48
N GLN A 21 -8.41 3.33 0.82
CA GLN A 21 -8.57 1.97 1.34
C GLN A 21 -9.98 1.40 1.07
N ASP A 22 -11.02 2.22 1.26
CA ASP A 22 -12.40 1.83 0.95
C ASP A 22 -12.57 1.52 -0.55
N ARG A 23 -11.92 2.29 -1.43
CA ARG A 23 -11.92 2.04 -2.86
C ARG A 23 -11.22 0.72 -3.21
N LEU A 24 -10.06 0.46 -2.63
CA LEU A 24 -9.36 -0.81 -2.79
C LEU A 24 -10.23 -1.99 -2.33
N HIS A 25 -10.81 -1.92 -1.13
CA HIS A 25 -11.71 -2.96 -0.63
C HIS A 25 -12.93 -3.17 -1.53
N CYS A 26 -13.52 -2.11 -2.07
CA CYS A 26 -14.65 -2.21 -2.99
C CYS A 26 -14.27 -3.03 -4.25
N LEU A 27 -13.11 -2.74 -4.85
CA LEU A 27 -12.63 -3.44 -6.05
C LEU A 27 -12.33 -4.92 -5.76
N LEU A 28 -11.64 -5.21 -4.65
CA LEU A 28 -11.32 -6.59 -4.26
C LEU A 28 -12.59 -7.39 -3.94
N ASN A 29 -13.55 -6.80 -3.22
CA ASN A 29 -14.83 -7.44 -2.93
C ASN A 29 -15.61 -7.77 -4.21
N GLN A 30 -15.55 -6.90 -5.23
CA GLN A 30 -16.18 -7.18 -6.52
C GLN A 30 -15.54 -8.40 -7.21
N GLN A 31 -14.20 -8.52 -7.16
CA GLN A 31 -13.48 -9.68 -7.70
C GLN A 31 -13.80 -10.97 -6.93
N ASP A 32 -13.84 -10.90 -5.60
CA ASP A 32 -14.17 -12.05 -4.73
C ASP A 32 -15.59 -12.57 -4.98
N GLN A 33 -16.52 -11.68 -5.31
CA GLN A 33 -17.89 -12.03 -5.71
C GLN A 33 -17.98 -12.56 -7.16
N GLY A 34 -16.88 -12.60 -7.90
CA GLY A 34 -16.84 -13.05 -9.30
C GLY A 34 -17.33 -12.00 -10.31
N ASN A 35 -17.48 -10.74 -9.91
CA ASN A 35 -17.83 -9.67 -10.84
C ASN A 35 -16.63 -9.33 -11.73
N ILE A 36 -16.90 -9.09 -13.02
CA ILE A 36 -15.86 -8.71 -13.97
C ILE A 36 -15.60 -7.21 -13.82
N LEU A 37 -14.44 -6.87 -13.27
CA LEU A 37 -13.92 -5.50 -13.29
C LEU A 37 -13.61 -5.07 -14.72
N SER A 38 -13.90 -3.82 -15.06
CA SER A 38 -13.39 -3.22 -16.29
C SER A 38 -11.86 -3.16 -16.27
N ARG A 39 -11.24 -2.98 -17.45
CA ARG A 39 -9.77 -2.87 -17.53
C ARG A 39 -9.21 -1.72 -16.67
N SER A 40 -9.92 -0.60 -16.60
CA SER A 40 -9.51 0.54 -15.77
C SER A 40 -9.56 0.19 -14.28
N GLU A 41 -10.61 -0.52 -13.85
CA GLU A 41 -10.76 -0.95 -12.46
C GLU A 41 -9.74 -2.01 -12.06
N GLN A 42 -9.36 -2.91 -12.97
CA GLN A 42 -8.28 -3.87 -12.74
C GLN A 42 -6.95 -3.15 -12.51
N GLN A 43 -6.62 -2.16 -13.35
CA GLN A 43 -5.40 -1.36 -13.21
C GLN A 43 -5.42 -0.53 -11.92
N GLU A 44 -6.58 0.01 -11.55
CA GLU A 44 -6.76 0.72 -10.28
C GLU A 44 -6.53 -0.21 -9.09
N ALA A 45 -7.13 -1.41 -9.10
CA ALA A 45 -6.95 -2.40 -8.04
C ALA A 45 -5.47 -2.81 -7.91
N GLU A 46 -4.81 -3.11 -9.03
CA GLU A 46 -3.39 -3.48 -9.06
C GLU A 46 -2.50 -2.39 -8.44
N GLY A 47 -2.66 -1.13 -8.88
CA GLY A 47 -1.89 -0.02 -8.34
C GLY A 47 -2.18 0.28 -6.86
N LEU A 48 -3.43 0.12 -6.43
CA LEU A 48 -3.80 0.31 -5.02
C LEU A 48 -3.25 -0.81 -4.11
N VAL A 49 -3.20 -2.06 -4.60
CA VAL A 49 -2.53 -3.16 -3.90
C VAL A 49 -1.03 -2.89 -3.77
N GLU A 50 -0.36 -2.54 -4.87
CA GLU A 50 1.08 -2.23 -4.86
C GLU A 50 1.41 -1.12 -3.85
N LEU A 51 0.58 -0.06 -3.83
CA LEU A 51 0.75 1.03 -2.87
C LEU A 51 0.55 0.56 -1.42
N ALA A 52 -0.47 -0.25 -1.15
CA ALA A 52 -0.73 -0.78 0.19
C ALA A 52 0.40 -1.69 0.68
N GLU A 53 0.96 -2.52 -0.18
CA GLU A 53 2.13 -3.35 0.10
C GLU A 53 3.36 -2.50 0.41
N PHE A 54 3.64 -1.51 -0.44
CA PHE A 54 4.77 -0.60 -0.24
C PHE A 54 4.69 0.12 1.11
N LEU A 55 3.54 0.69 1.46
CA LEU A 55 3.34 1.36 2.75
C LEU A 55 3.50 0.39 3.93
N SER A 56 3.05 -0.86 3.77
CA SER A 56 3.24 -1.91 4.78
C SER A 56 4.72 -2.25 4.99
N LEU A 57 5.50 -2.33 3.90
CA LEU A 57 6.95 -2.54 3.97
C LEU A 57 7.67 -1.37 4.65
N LEU A 58 7.31 -0.13 4.30
CA LEU A 58 7.84 1.07 4.95
C LEU A 58 7.55 1.06 6.46
N HIS A 59 6.33 0.71 6.84
CA HIS A 59 5.93 0.62 8.24
C HIS A 59 6.76 -0.44 8.99
N LEU A 60 6.87 -1.65 8.44
CA LEU A 60 7.66 -2.74 9.04
C LEU A 60 9.15 -2.40 9.14
N HIS A 61 9.72 -1.76 8.12
CA HIS A 61 11.11 -1.31 8.14
C HIS A 61 11.34 -0.33 9.29
N SER A 62 10.43 0.63 9.47
CA SER A 62 10.53 1.62 10.55
C SER A 62 10.47 1.02 11.95
N GLN A 63 9.60 0.03 12.16
CA GLN A 63 9.51 -0.65 13.46
C GLN A 63 10.83 -1.34 13.81
N ARG A 64 11.58 -1.83 12.81
CA ARG A 64 12.89 -2.45 13.03
C ARG A 64 13.95 -1.39 13.37
N VAL A 65 14.00 -0.28 12.64
CA VAL A 65 14.93 0.82 12.90
C VAL A 65 14.70 1.41 14.29
N MET A 66 13.44 1.70 14.66
CA MET A 66 13.08 2.24 15.98
C MET A 66 13.36 1.30 17.16
N LYS A 67 13.39 -0.02 16.93
CA LYS A 67 13.74 -1.01 17.98
C LYS A 67 15.25 -1.14 18.20
N GLN A 68 16.07 -0.62 17.30
CA GLN A 68 17.53 -0.69 17.35
C GLN A 68 18.18 0.61 17.89
N GLU A 69 17.38 1.64 18.17
CA GLU A 69 17.76 2.86 18.89
C GLU A 69 17.41 2.76 20.38
#